data_AF-A0A960JTF1-F1
#
_entry.id   AF-A0A960JTF1-F1
#
_cell.length_a   1.000
_cell.length_b   1.000
_cell.length_c   1.000
_cell.angle_alpha   90.00
_cell.angle_beta   90.00
_cell.angle_gamma   90.00
#
_symmetry.space_group_name_H-M   'P 1'
#
loop_
_entity.id
_entity.type
_entity.pdbx_description
1 polymer ?
#
loop_
_entity_poly.entity_id
_entity_poly.type
_entity_poly.pdbx_seq_one_letter_code
_entity_poly.pdbx_strand_id
1 'polypeptide(L)' 'MNSDLLAESVTGSVERILCERSYHVATMDYDKDLIVQATIDFIAKVTADI' A
#
# COMPACT_ATOMS: atom_id res chain seq x y z
N MET A 1 8.36 3.98 -11.76
CA MET A 1 9.52 4.89 -11.68
C MET A 1 9.55 5.70 -10.38
N ASN A 2 8.53 6.52 -10.03
CA ASN A 2 8.57 7.27 -8.76
C ASN A 2 8.35 6.40 -7.50
N SER A 3 7.47 5.39 -7.57
CA SER A 3 7.24 4.46 -6.46
C SER A 3 8.45 3.55 -6.19
N ASP A 4 9.26 3.26 -7.22
CA ASP A 4 10.46 2.43 -7.09
C ASP A 4 11.55 3.17 -6.29
N LEU A 5 11.78 4.45 -6.60
CA LEU A 5 12.71 5.30 -5.84
C LEU A 5 12.34 5.38 -4.35
N LEU A 6 11.05 5.50 -4.03
CA LEU A 6 10.60 5.52 -2.65
C LEU A 6 10.88 4.17 -1.97
N ALA A 7 10.52 3.06 -2.62
CA ALA A 7 10.73 1.72 -2.09
C ALA A 7 12.21 1.39 -1.85
N GLU A 8 13.11 1.89 -2.70
CA GLU A 8 14.57 1.76 -2.51
C GLU A 8 15.10 2.59 -1.33
N SER A 9 14.43 3.69 -0.98
CA SER A 9 14.87 4.62 0.07
C SER A 9 14.39 4.28 1.49
N VAL A 10 13.41 3.39 1.63
CA VAL A 10 12.82 3.01 2.92
C VAL A 10 13.31 1.65 3.39
N THR A 11 13.43 1.46 4.70
CA THR A 11 13.86 0.20 5.33
C THR A 11 12.72 -0.44 6.11
N GLY A 12 12.77 -1.77 6.29
CA GLY A 12 11.75 -2.54 7.01
C GLY A 12 10.80 -3.27 6.06
N SER A 13 9.63 -3.68 6.56
CA SER A 13 8.60 -4.32 5.74
C SER A 13 7.99 -3.31 4.77
N VAL A 14 8.10 -3.57 3.47
CA VAL A 14 7.60 -2.69 2.41
C VAL A 14 6.81 -3.51 1.40
N GLU A 15 5.61 -3.05 1.08
CA GLU A 15 4.75 -3.63 0.05
C GLU A 15 4.32 -2.55 -0.93
N ARG A 16 4.14 -2.92 -2.20
CA ARG A 16 3.73 -2.03 -3.27
C ARG A 16 2.48 -2.55 -3.93
N ILE A 17 1.50 -1.66 -4.07
CA ILE A 17 0.21 -1.98 -4.67
C ILE A 17 -0.10 -0.92 -5.73
N LEU A 18 -0.47 -1.38 -6.91
CA LEU A 18 -0.93 -0.53 -7.99
C LEU A 18 -2.46 -0.44 -7.93
N CYS A 19 -3.00 0.77 -7.80
CA CYS A 19 -4.44 1.02 -7.92
C CYS A 19 -4.79 1.15 -9.41
N GLU A 20 -4.93 0.03 -10.11
CA GLU A 20 -5.08 0.00 -11.58
C GLU A 20 -6.32 0.75 -12.10
N ARG A 21 -7.34 0.94 -11.26
CA ARG A 21 -8.63 1.50 -11.66
C ARG A 21 -8.85 2.92 -11.13
N SER A 22 -7.86 3.49 -10.45
CA SER A 22 -8.02 4.74 -9.72
C SER A 22 -7.00 5.80 -10.15
N TYR A 23 -7.40 7.07 -10.06
CA TYR A 23 -6.49 8.21 -10.22
C TYR A 23 -5.97 8.70 -8.86
N HIS A 24 -5.49 9.94 -8.78
CA HIS A 24 -4.77 10.46 -7.61
C HIS A 24 -5.54 10.36 -6.29
N VAL A 25 -6.86 10.60 -6.30
CA VAL A 25 -7.71 10.52 -5.10
C VAL A 25 -8.21 9.08 -4.90
N ALA A 26 -7.30 8.11 -4.97
CA ALA A 26 -7.63 6.67 -4.97
C ALA A 26 -8.41 6.20 -3.74
N THR A 27 -8.27 6.91 -2.61
CA THR A 27 -9.03 6.66 -1.37
C THR A 27 -10.53 6.96 -1.51
N MET A 28 -10.93 7.70 -2.55
CA MET A 28 -12.33 8.01 -2.87
C MET A 28 -12.77 7.41 -4.21
N ASP A 29 -11.95 6.56 -4.82
CA ASP A 29 -12.15 6.04 -6.17
C ASP A 29 -12.42 4.52 -6.15
N TYR A 30 -12.37 3.87 -7.31
CA TYR A 30 -12.69 2.45 -7.48
C TYR A 30 -11.88 1.51 -6.57
N ASP A 31 -10.63 1.81 -6.25
CA ASP A 31 -9.75 0.93 -5.48
C ASP A 31 -9.70 1.26 -3.98
N LYS A 32 -10.63 2.09 -3.48
CA LYS A 32 -10.72 2.41 -2.04
C LYS A 32 -10.77 1.17 -1.14
N ASP A 33 -11.50 0.13 -1.55
CA ASP A 33 -11.65 -1.09 -0.75
C ASP A 33 -10.36 -1.94 -0.79
N LEU A 34 -9.64 -1.92 -1.92
CA LEU A 34 -8.31 -2.53 -2.04
C LEU A 34 -7.32 -1.86 -1.09
N ILE A 35 -7.31 -0.52 -1.04
CA ILE A 35 -6.44 0.24 -0.13
C ILE A 35 -6.73 -0.13 1.33
N VAL A 36 -8.01 -0.16 1.73
CA VAL A 36 -8.40 -0.49 3.10
C VAL A 36 -7.97 -1.90 3.47
N GLN A 37 -8.33 -2.90 2.65
CA GLN A 37 -8.05 -4.29 2.96
C GLN A 37 -6.55 -4.56 3.01
N ALA A 38 -5.80 -4.10 2.01
CA ALA A 38 -4.36 -4.32 1.98
C ALA A 38 -3.62 -3.63 3.15
N THR A 39 -4.12 -2.47 3.59
CA THR A 39 -3.56 -1.79 4.77
C THR A 39 -3.79 -2.63 6.04
N ILE A 40 -4.99 -3.19 6.22
CA ILE A 40 -5.31 -4.06 7.37
C ILE A 40 -4.41 -5.30 7.35
N ASP A 41 -4.28 -5.96 6.20
CA ASP A 41 -3.47 -7.16 6.04
C ASP A 41 -1.99 -6.88 6.33
N PHE A 42 -1.48 -5.75 5.82
CA PHE A 42 -0.11 -5.31 6.08
C PHE A 42 0.12 -5.04 7.56
N ILE A 43 -0.80 -4.33 8.24
CA ILE A 43 -0.71 -4.08 9.68
C ILE A 43 -0.66 -5.40 10.44
N ALA A 44 -1.60 -6.31 10.17
CA ALA A 44 -1.64 -7.61 10.82
C ALA A 44 -0.33 -8.38 10.65
N LYS A 45 0.26 -8.36 9.45
CA LYS A 45 1.54 -9.02 9.15
C LYS A 45 2.71 -8.43 9.94
N VAL A 46 2.81 -7.10 10.04
CA VAL A 46 3.97 -6.46 10.69
C VAL A 46 3.85 -6.37 12.21
N THR A 47 2.65 -6.55 12.76
CA THR A 47 2.40 -6.56 14.21
C THR A 47 2.17 -7.94 14.80
N ALA A 48 2.17 -9.00 14.00
CA ALA A 48 1.93 -10.37 14.48
C ALA A 48 2.95 -10.85 15.53
N ASP A 49 4.15 -10.26 15.54
CA ASP A 49 5.26 -10.61 16.43
C ASP A 49 5.52 -9.57 17.54
N ILE A 50 4.62 -8.59 17.73
CA ILE A 50 4.68 -7.60 18.82
C ILE A 50 4.01 -8.16 20.08
#